data_AF-A0A0D0XBA2-F1
#
_entry.id   AF-A0A0D0XBA2-F1
#
_cell.length_a   1.000
_cell.length_b   1.000
_cell.length_c   1.000
_cell.angle_alpha   90.00
_cell.angle_beta   90.00
_cell.angle_gamma   90.00
#
_symmetry.space_group_name_H-M   'P 1'
#
loop_
_entity.id
_entity.type
_entity.pdbx_description
1 polymer ?
#
loop_
_entity_poly.entity_id
_entity_poly.type
_entity_poly.pdbx_seq_one_letter_code
_entity_poly.pdbx_strand_id
1 'polypeptide(L)'
;MVRLILRRDRVLLPIWVLVIAVLPASYAATYAELYPTAAQRAEYLATTAGNPSIVALLGPAYGDSVGALATQRAGLLHLIVGLISLLVVVRHTRTEEEAGRRELLGATVLGRAAPLAAALLVTYAADLLLGLLVAGGLVASDLPAAGSVAFGLSVTLAGMFFATVGALVAQLTESAGAARGLGLAVLGVAYLVRLAGDAGGVEWLSRLSPLGLAQRTHPYTSERWWPLAVLVGLTALVGALASGLAARRDLGAGVLPQRLGPATAGGALAGPLGLAWRLNRVALLGWTVGAAALGAVLGGAAEAAGSAVEGNEAVARLMERLGGSASVAEAYLGATLSITALAAAGYGIQAALRMRAEETAQRAEPVLATGVSRSRWLLGHLAFALLGPAAVLVVTGLVTGLAYGLSIGDVAGRVPRLTGAALAHVPAVWVLVGVAVLLFGLLPRVSVGVAWAALAACLLLGQLGAVLELSQWLLDLSPFTHTPQVLGGPVPRTPLLALTATAAALSAAGLLAFRRRDLPR
;
A
#
# COMPACT_ATOMS: atom_id res chain seq x y z
N MET A 1 -20.36 -14.76 17.04
CA MET A 1 -19.71 -13.89 16.03
C MET A 1 -18.19 -13.79 16.21
N VAL A 2 -17.67 -13.37 17.36
CA VAL A 2 -16.21 -13.26 17.62
C VAL A 2 -15.44 -14.54 17.23
N ARG A 3 -15.88 -15.71 17.71
CA ARG A 3 -15.27 -17.01 17.36
C ARG A 3 -15.24 -17.29 15.85
N LEU A 4 -16.25 -16.84 15.11
CA LEU A 4 -16.30 -17.02 13.65
C LEU A 4 -15.26 -16.13 12.96
N ILE A 5 -15.15 -14.87 13.36
CA ILE A 5 -14.15 -13.92 12.84
C ILE A 5 -12.75 -14.46 13.11
N LEU A 6 -12.46 -14.86 14.35
CA LEU A 6 -11.16 -15.45 14.73
C LEU A 6 -10.84 -16.73 13.92
N ARG A 7 -11.83 -17.59 13.66
CA ARG A 7 -11.61 -18.79 12.82
C ARG A 7 -11.28 -18.44 11.36
N ARG A 8 -11.94 -17.43 10.79
CA ARG A 8 -11.70 -16.99 9.41
C ARG A 8 -10.37 -16.27 9.25
N ASP A 9 -9.94 -15.58 10.30
CA ASP A 9 -8.70 -14.79 10.27
C ASP A 9 -7.56 -15.43 11.06
N ARG A 10 -7.67 -16.71 11.41
CA ARG A 10 -6.66 -17.48 12.18
C ARG A 10 -5.25 -17.49 11.57
N VAL A 11 -5.14 -17.17 10.28
CA VAL A 11 -3.86 -17.07 9.57
C VAL A 11 -3.48 -15.60 9.39
N LEU A 12 -4.35 -14.82 8.75
CA LEU A 12 -4.05 -13.43 8.41
C LEU A 12 -3.83 -12.55 9.65
N LEU A 13 -4.66 -12.69 10.69
CA LEU A 13 -4.61 -11.84 11.87
C LEU A 13 -3.31 -12.01 12.67
N PRO A 14 -2.88 -13.23 13.02
CA PRO A 14 -1.57 -13.43 13.64
C PRO A 14 -0.40 -12.97 12.78
N ILE A 15 -0.45 -13.19 11.46
CA ILE A 15 0.65 -12.80 10.56
C ILE A 15 0.90 -11.29 10.61
N TRP A 16 -0.13 -10.45 10.41
CA TRP A 16 0.13 -9.01 10.40
C TRP A 16 0.48 -8.47 11.79
N VAL A 17 -0.12 -9.01 12.85
CA VAL A 17 0.23 -8.64 14.24
C VAL A 17 1.71 -8.96 14.52
N LEU A 18 2.16 -10.18 14.23
CA LEU A 18 3.53 -10.60 14.52
C LEU A 18 4.56 -9.89 13.62
N VAL A 19 4.29 -9.81 12.32
CA VAL A 19 5.21 -9.15 11.37
C VAL A 19 5.40 -7.68 11.73
N ILE A 20 4.32 -6.97 12.06
CA ILE A 20 4.42 -5.54 12.42
C ILE A 20 5.02 -5.36 13.81
N ALA A 21 4.74 -6.26 14.76
CA ALA A 21 5.26 -6.17 16.13
C ALA A 21 6.79 -6.23 16.23
N VAL A 22 7.44 -6.99 15.33
CA VAL A 22 8.90 -7.17 15.34
C VAL A 22 9.65 -5.95 14.82
N LEU A 23 9.02 -5.14 13.96
CA LEU A 23 9.70 -4.05 13.25
C LEU A 23 10.34 -3.00 14.19
N PRO A 24 9.67 -2.45 15.22
CA PRO A 24 10.26 -1.44 16.08
C PRO A 24 11.50 -1.92 16.84
N ALA A 25 11.46 -3.16 17.37
CA ALA A 25 12.60 -3.77 18.05
C ALA A 25 13.77 -4.02 17.08
N SER A 26 13.47 -4.46 15.85
CA SER A 26 14.50 -4.62 14.82
C SER A 26 15.17 -3.29 14.46
N TYR A 27 14.41 -2.20 14.37
CA TYR A 27 14.96 -0.87 14.13
C TYR A 27 15.82 -0.41 15.29
N ALA A 28 15.37 -0.60 16.54
CA ALA A 28 16.15 -0.27 17.72
C ALA A 28 17.52 -0.98 17.73
N ALA A 29 17.53 -2.29 17.45
CA ALA A 29 18.76 -3.07 17.35
C ALA A 29 19.69 -2.53 16.24
N THR A 30 19.15 -2.28 15.04
CA THR A 30 19.92 -1.73 13.92
C THR A 30 20.49 -0.34 14.24
N TYR A 31 19.73 0.55 14.88
CA TYR A 31 20.23 1.88 15.26
C TYR A 31 21.29 1.83 16.38
N ALA A 32 21.15 0.90 17.33
CA ALA A 32 22.16 0.68 18.36
C ALA A 32 23.50 0.20 17.77
N GLU A 33 23.44 -0.67 16.76
CA GLU A 33 24.63 -1.22 16.08
C GLU A 33 25.27 -0.21 15.11
N LEU A 34 24.47 0.46 14.28
CA LEU A 34 24.98 1.41 13.28
C LEU A 34 25.43 2.74 13.88
N TYR A 35 24.82 3.18 14.99
CA TYR A 35 25.09 4.49 15.61
C TYR A 35 25.31 4.36 17.13
N PRO A 36 26.40 3.69 17.55
CA PRO A 36 26.65 3.39 18.98
C PRO A 36 26.90 4.66 19.81
N THR A 37 27.51 5.70 19.24
CA THR A 37 27.84 6.93 19.98
C THR A 37 26.74 7.99 19.91
N ALA A 38 26.62 8.83 20.95
CA ALA A 38 25.67 9.93 20.95
C ALA A 38 25.93 10.95 19.82
N ALA A 39 27.20 11.20 19.50
CA ALA A 39 27.58 12.09 18.40
C ALA A 39 27.06 11.59 17.03
N GLN A 40 27.23 10.30 16.73
CA GLN A 40 26.73 9.68 15.50
C GLN A 40 25.20 9.74 15.40
N ARG A 41 24.48 9.56 16.52
CA ARG A 41 23.02 9.68 16.53
C ARG A 41 22.54 11.12 16.36
N ALA A 42 23.24 12.09 16.96
CA ALA A 42 22.95 13.50 16.78
C ALA A 42 23.21 13.96 15.33
N GLU A 43 24.28 13.47 14.69
CA GLU A 43 24.57 13.71 13.28
C GLU A 43 23.49 13.10 12.38
N TYR A 44 23.12 11.83 12.61
CA TYR A 44 22.03 11.17 11.89
C TYR A 44 20.70 11.94 12.02
N LEU A 45 20.40 12.41 13.23
CA LEU A 45 19.23 13.23 13.51
C LEU A 45 19.27 14.54 12.71
N ALA A 46 20.42 15.22 12.65
CA ALA A 46 20.57 16.46 11.90
C ALA A 46 20.34 16.24 10.39
N THR A 47 20.90 15.18 9.81
CA THR A 47 20.67 14.80 8.40
C THR A 47 19.20 14.44 8.14
N THR A 48 18.57 13.74 9.08
CA THR A 48 17.18 13.26 8.93
C THR A 48 16.17 14.39 9.12
N ALA A 49 16.36 15.24 10.13
CA ALA A 49 15.52 16.42 10.39
C ALA A 49 15.68 17.48 9.29
N GLY A 50 16.87 17.59 8.70
CA GLY A 50 17.15 18.45 7.57
C GLY A 50 16.58 17.96 6.24
N ASN A 51 16.01 16.75 6.17
CA ASN A 51 15.40 16.20 4.96
C ASN A 51 13.86 16.26 5.04
N PRO A 52 13.21 17.23 4.36
CA PRO A 52 11.77 17.40 4.41
C PRO A 52 11.02 16.16 3.93
N SER A 53 11.58 15.38 2.99
CA SER A 53 10.95 14.16 2.46
C SER A 53 10.90 13.05 3.51
N ILE A 54 11.94 12.92 4.35
CA ILE A 54 11.97 11.93 5.43
C ILE A 54 11.02 12.35 6.56
N VAL A 55 11.06 13.62 6.97
CA VAL A 55 10.13 14.17 7.99
C VAL A 55 8.68 14.05 7.51
N ALA A 56 8.43 14.36 6.24
CA ALA A 56 7.14 14.17 5.60
C ALA A 56 6.70 12.70 5.70
N LEU A 57 7.52 11.75 5.25
CA LEU A 57 7.12 10.33 5.20
C LEU A 57 6.97 9.68 6.59
N LEU A 58 7.96 9.88 7.46
CA LEU A 58 8.09 9.16 8.73
C LEU A 58 7.56 9.95 9.93
N GLY A 59 7.53 11.28 9.83
CA GLY A 59 7.29 12.19 10.94
C GLY A 59 8.60 12.78 11.50
N PRO A 60 8.50 13.85 12.29
CA PRO A 60 9.65 14.47 12.94
C PRO A 60 10.27 13.54 13.99
N ALA A 61 11.60 13.54 14.08
CA ALA A 61 12.29 12.98 15.24
C ALA A 61 12.32 13.99 16.37
N TYR A 62 12.00 13.53 17.57
CA TYR A 62 11.92 14.37 18.75
C TYR A 62 13.11 14.21 19.71
N GLY A 63 14.03 13.28 19.42
CA GLY A 63 15.23 13.01 20.20
C GLY A 63 16.22 12.13 19.46
N ASP A 64 17.43 12.05 20.00
CA ASP A 64 18.59 11.33 19.45
C ASP A 64 18.86 9.99 20.17
N SER A 65 18.00 9.59 21.10
CA SER A 65 18.07 8.27 21.73
C SER A 65 17.75 7.18 20.70
N VAL A 66 18.31 5.98 20.91
CA VAL A 66 18.04 4.82 20.04
C VAL A 66 16.53 4.57 19.92
N GLY A 67 15.79 4.67 21.03
CA GLY A 67 14.34 4.53 21.03
C GLY A 67 13.62 5.64 20.24
N ALA A 68 14.06 6.89 20.35
CA ALA A 68 13.47 8.01 19.60
C ALA A 68 13.67 7.85 18.08
N LEU A 69 14.88 7.46 17.65
CA LEU A 69 15.16 7.21 16.22
C LEU A 69 14.41 5.98 15.70
N ALA A 70 14.35 4.89 16.48
CA ALA A 70 13.62 3.68 16.11
C ALA A 70 12.11 3.94 15.95
N THR A 71 11.52 4.73 16.85
CA THR A 71 10.10 5.09 16.78
C THR A 71 9.78 6.08 15.66
N GLN A 72 10.69 7.01 15.35
CA GLN A 72 10.58 7.83 14.14
C GLN A 72 10.59 6.94 12.89
N ARG A 73 11.53 5.98 12.81
CA ARG A 73 11.61 5.06 11.68
C ARG A 73 10.34 4.21 11.53
N ALA A 74 9.76 3.83 12.66
CA ALA A 74 8.48 3.14 12.74
C ALA A 74 7.24 4.06 12.57
N GLY A 75 7.41 5.34 12.24
CA GLY A 75 6.31 6.31 12.15
C GLY A 75 5.21 5.92 11.15
N LEU A 76 5.57 5.26 10.04
CA LEU A 76 4.63 4.70 9.06
C LEU A 76 3.74 3.59 9.60
N LEU A 77 4.10 2.95 10.72
CA LEU A 77 3.28 1.88 11.31
C LEU A 77 1.90 2.37 11.70
N HIS A 78 1.75 3.62 12.16
CA HIS A 78 0.44 4.20 12.47
C HIS A 78 -0.50 4.18 11.26
N LEU A 79 0.03 4.50 10.06
CA LEU A 79 -0.72 4.48 8.81
C LEU A 79 -1.06 3.04 8.40
N ILE A 80 -0.07 2.13 8.45
CA ILE A 80 -0.23 0.73 8.04
C ILE A 80 -1.24 0.00 8.93
N VAL A 81 -1.11 0.15 10.26
CA VAL A 81 -2.04 -0.46 11.23
C VAL A 81 -3.42 0.15 11.06
N GLY A 82 -3.53 1.48 10.95
CA GLY A 82 -4.81 2.14 10.68
C GLY A 82 -5.50 1.63 9.40
N LEU A 83 -4.74 1.45 8.33
CA LEU A 83 -5.22 0.87 7.07
C LEU A 83 -5.75 -0.56 7.25
N ILE A 84 -4.95 -1.44 7.86
CA ILE A 84 -5.31 -2.85 8.07
C ILE A 84 -6.57 -2.92 8.93
N SER A 85 -6.61 -2.22 10.05
CA SER A 85 -7.71 -2.26 11.02
C SER A 85 -9.01 -1.72 10.41
N LEU A 86 -8.95 -0.67 9.58
CA LEU A 86 -10.08 -0.18 8.78
C LEU A 86 -10.60 -1.26 7.82
N LEU A 87 -9.71 -1.88 7.04
CA LEU A 87 -10.09 -2.88 6.03
C LEU A 87 -10.64 -4.16 6.66
N VAL A 88 -10.11 -4.59 7.81
CA VAL A 88 -10.60 -5.74 8.58
C VAL A 88 -12.03 -5.50 9.03
N VAL A 89 -12.34 -4.31 9.57
CA VAL A 89 -13.71 -3.98 9.98
C VAL A 89 -14.66 -3.97 8.78
N VAL A 90 -14.28 -3.36 7.65
CA VAL A 90 -15.12 -3.34 6.43
C VAL A 90 -15.31 -4.77 5.85
N ARG A 91 -14.30 -5.63 5.98
CA ARG A 91 -14.37 -7.04 5.56
C ARG A 91 -15.36 -7.84 6.40
N HIS A 92 -15.40 -7.65 7.72
CA HIS A 92 -16.32 -8.39 8.60
C HIS A 92 -17.67 -7.71 8.83
N THR A 93 -17.90 -6.55 8.21
CA THR A 93 -19.18 -5.84 8.24
C THR A 93 -19.80 -5.77 6.84
N ARG A 94 -19.49 -4.73 6.06
CA ARG A 94 -20.16 -4.44 4.78
C ARG A 94 -19.94 -5.52 3.73
N THR A 95 -18.79 -6.19 3.74
CA THR A 95 -18.52 -7.29 2.79
C THR A 95 -19.36 -8.54 3.12
N GLU A 96 -19.62 -8.80 4.40
CA GLU A 96 -20.50 -9.89 4.82
C GLU A 96 -21.97 -9.59 4.54
N GLU A 97 -22.34 -8.31 4.61
CA GLU A 97 -23.67 -7.82 4.28
C GLU A 97 -23.95 -7.88 2.77
N GLU A 98 -23.03 -7.38 1.95
CA GLU A 98 -23.11 -7.42 0.49
C GLU A 98 -23.13 -8.86 -0.06
N ALA A 99 -22.53 -9.81 0.66
CA ALA A 99 -22.55 -11.22 0.30
C ALA A 99 -23.79 -11.98 0.79
N GLY A 100 -24.81 -11.31 1.34
CA GLY A 100 -26.05 -11.91 1.85
C GLY A 100 -25.89 -12.74 3.14
N ARG A 101 -24.66 -13.06 3.57
CA ARG A 101 -24.40 -13.86 4.78
C ARG A 101 -24.94 -13.19 6.05
N ARG A 102 -24.93 -11.85 6.08
CA ARG A 102 -25.45 -11.10 7.24
C ARG A 102 -26.96 -11.24 7.41
N GLU A 103 -27.71 -11.44 6.33
CA GLU A 103 -29.16 -11.66 6.37
C GLU A 103 -29.49 -13.02 6.98
N LEU A 104 -28.79 -14.07 6.53
CA LEU A 104 -28.92 -15.42 7.11
C LEU A 104 -28.59 -15.44 8.61
N LEU A 105 -27.56 -14.70 9.02
CA LEU A 105 -27.21 -14.57 10.44
C LEU A 105 -28.21 -13.71 11.22
N GLY A 106 -28.78 -12.68 10.58
CA GLY A 106 -29.79 -11.81 11.17
C GLY A 106 -31.13 -12.51 11.43
N ALA A 107 -31.43 -13.59 10.70
CA ALA A 107 -32.58 -14.46 10.95
C ALA A 107 -32.42 -15.36 12.20
N THR A 108 -31.25 -15.36 12.85
CA THR A 108 -30.99 -16.10 14.09
C THR A 108 -31.12 -15.19 15.32
N VAL A 109 -30.79 -15.70 16.51
CA VAL A 109 -30.89 -14.98 17.80
C VAL A 109 -29.90 -13.81 17.95
N LEU A 110 -29.23 -13.38 16.87
CA LEU A 110 -28.21 -12.34 16.91
C LEU A 110 -28.84 -10.94 16.84
N GLY A 111 -28.57 -10.11 17.85
CA GLY A 111 -28.97 -8.71 17.83
C GLY A 111 -28.30 -7.90 16.71
N ARG A 112 -28.96 -6.81 16.26
CA ARG A 112 -28.50 -5.94 15.15
C ARG A 112 -27.07 -5.40 15.32
N ALA A 113 -26.66 -5.09 16.55
CA ALA A 113 -25.32 -4.58 16.87
C ALA A 113 -24.25 -5.66 16.96
N ALA A 114 -24.62 -6.95 17.11
CA ALA A 114 -23.67 -8.02 17.41
C ALA A 114 -22.57 -8.22 16.35
N PRO A 115 -22.84 -8.13 15.02
CA PRO A 115 -21.78 -8.26 14.03
C PRO A 115 -20.80 -7.09 14.04
N LEU A 116 -21.29 -5.85 14.25
CA LEU A 116 -20.44 -4.66 14.30
C LEU A 116 -19.55 -4.69 15.56
N ALA A 117 -20.15 -4.99 16.71
CA ALA A 117 -19.44 -5.14 17.97
C ALA A 117 -18.39 -6.26 17.90
N ALA A 118 -18.71 -7.40 17.29
CA ALA A 118 -17.76 -8.49 17.12
C ALA A 118 -16.59 -8.13 16.21
N ALA A 119 -16.84 -7.40 15.11
CA ALA A 119 -15.78 -6.93 14.22
C ALA A 119 -14.86 -5.94 14.94
N LEU A 120 -15.41 -4.94 15.64
CA LEU A 120 -14.63 -3.98 16.42
C LEU A 120 -13.84 -4.67 17.54
N LEU A 121 -14.47 -5.57 18.30
CA LEU A 121 -13.82 -6.25 19.42
C LEU A 121 -12.61 -7.09 18.96
N VAL A 122 -12.74 -7.83 17.85
CA VAL A 122 -11.62 -8.62 17.32
C VAL A 122 -10.51 -7.72 16.82
N THR A 123 -10.83 -6.65 16.08
CA THR A 123 -9.82 -5.71 15.57
C THR A 123 -9.12 -4.98 16.73
N TYR A 124 -9.86 -4.50 17.72
CA TYR A 124 -9.32 -3.86 18.92
C TYR A 124 -8.42 -4.80 19.73
N ALA A 125 -8.82 -6.06 19.89
CA ALA A 125 -7.99 -7.05 20.56
C ALA A 125 -6.69 -7.31 19.79
N ALA A 126 -6.74 -7.31 18.45
CA ALA A 126 -5.55 -7.45 17.62
C ALA A 126 -4.64 -6.22 17.69
N ASP A 127 -5.20 -5.00 17.64
CA ASP A 127 -4.46 -3.74 17.79
C ASP A 127 -3.80 -3.65 19.17
N LEU A 128 -4.53 -4.04 20.24
CA LEU A 128 -4.00 -4.07 21.60
C LEU A 128 -2.88 -5.09 21.75
N LEU A 129 -3.08 -6.31 21.23
CA LEU A 129 -2.04 -7.34 21.23
C LEU A 129 -0.80 -6.86 20.49
N LEU A 130 -0.97 -6.22 19.32
CA LEU A 130 0.13 -5.62 18.59
C LEU A 130 0.86 -4.57 19.44
N GLY A 131 0.15 -3.62 20.04
CA GLY A 131 0.77 -2.60 20.89
C GLY A 131 1.51 -3.17 22.10
N LEU A 132 0.96 -4.21 22.73
CA LEU A 132 1.61 -4.92 23.84
C LEU A 132 2.89 -5.64 23.38
N LEU A 133 2.86 -6.30 22.21
CA LEU A 133 4.04 -6.95 21.64
C LEU A 133 5.12 -5.94 21.23
N VAL A 134 4.71 -4.79 20.66
CA VAL A 134 5.63 -3.69 20.33
C VAL A 134 6.28 -3.14 21.59
N ALA A 135 5.49 -2.82 22.62
CA ALA A 135 6.01 -2.32 23.89
C ALA A 135 6.93 -3.34 24.56
N GLY A 136 6.50 -4.60 24.64
CA GLY A 136 7.30 -5.69 25.21
C GLY A 136 8.59 -5.95 24.43
N GLY A 137 8.55 -5.91 23.10
CA GLY A 137 9.73 -6.08 22.25
C GLY A 137 10.75 -4.95 22.45
N LEU A 138 10.29 -3.71 22.57
CA LEU A 138 11.18 -2.57 22.84
C LEU A 138 11.76 -2.60 24.26
N VAL A 139 10.98 -3.00 25.27
CA VAL A 139 11.49 -3.21 26.64
C VAL A 139 12.52 -4.34 26.67
N ALA A 140 12.28 -5.43 25.94
CA ALA A 140 13.22 -6.53 25.81
C ALA A 140 14.52 -6.15 25.05
N SER A 141 14.53 -5.01 24.36
CA SER A 141 15.71 -4.41 23.73
C SER A 141 16.40 -3.37 24.63
N ASP A 142 16.23 -3.48 25.96
CA ASP A 142 16.82 -2.60 26.98
C ASP A 142 16.44 -1.11 26.86
N LEU A 143 15.29 -0.81 26.22
CA LEU A 143 14.78 0.55 26.13
C LEU A 143 13.86 0.91 27.33
N PRO A 144 13.78 2.20 27.72
CA PRO A 144 12.92 2.63 28.82
C PRO A 144 11.43 2.27 28.64
N ALA A 145 10.86 1.58 29.64
CA ALA A 145 9.49 1.08 29.59
C ALA A 145 8.42 2.17 29.36
N ALA A 146 8.61 3.37 29.91
CA ALA A 146 7.66 4.48 29.70
C ALA A 146 7.51 4.83 28.21
N GLY A 147 8.63 5.01 27.50
CA GLY A 147 8.64 5.27 26.06
C GLY A 147 8.13 4.09 25.24
N SER A 148 8.49 2.86 25.62
CA SER A 148 8.02 1.65 24.94
C SER A 148 6.49 1.50 25.03
N VAL A 149 5.91 1.73 26.21
CA VAL A 149 4.46 1.70 26.43
C VAL A 149 3.77 2.85 25.70
N ALA A 150 4.33 4.06 25.74
CA ALA A 150 3.78 5.21 25.03
C ALA A 150 3.68 4.94 23.51
N PHE A 151 4.72 4.35 22.91
CA PHE A 151 4.72 3.99 21.50
C PHE A 151 3.76 2.81 21.19
N GLY A 152 3.75 1.77 22.03
CA GLY A 152 2.80 0.66 21.86
C GLY A 152 1.34 1.12 21.89
N LEU A 153 1.01 2.05 22.79
CA LEU A 153 -0.32 2.65 22.88
C LEU A 153 -0.63 3.59 21.70
N SER A 154 0.34 4.34 21.19
CA SER A 154 0.12 5.21 20.03
C SER A 154 -0.24 4.39 18.78
N VAL A 155 0.45 3.27 18.56
CA VAL A 155 0.14 2.33 17.47
C VAL A 155 -1.22 1.68 17.67
N THR A 156 -1.53 1.25 18.89
CA THR A 156 -2.84 0.65 19.25
C THR A 156 -3.99 1.61 18.94
N LEU A 157 -3.91 2.85 19.43
CA LEU A 157 -4.99 3.82 19.26
C LEU A 157 -5.15 4.30 17.84
N ALA A 158 -4.07 4.39 17.05
CA ALA A 158 -4.17 4.64 15.62
C ALA A 158 -4.98 3.53 14.91
N GLY A 159 -4.68 2.27 15.22
CA GLY A 159 -5.45 1.12 14.72
C GLY A 159 -6.92 1.18 15.11
N MET A 160 -7.20 1.34 16.41
CA MET A 160 -8.56 1.39 16.94
C MET A 160 -9.37 2.55 16.37
N PHE A 161 -8.77 3.73 16.22
CA PHE A 161 -9.43 4.88 15.62
C PHE A 161 -9.86 4.57 14.18
N PHE A 162 -8.95 4.09 13.32
CA PHE A 162 -9.31 3.79 11.93
C PHE A 162 -10.19 2.54 11.78
N ALA A 163 -10.16 1.60 12.72
CA ALA A 163 -11.16 0.54 12.84
C ALA A 163 -12.56 1.13 13.06
N THR A 164 -12.72 2.14 13.93
CA THR A 164 -14.01 2.83 14.11
C THR A 164 -14.44 3.66 12.92
N VAL A 165 -13.49 4.31 12.23
CA VAL A 165 -13.78 4.95 10.95
C VAL A 165 -14.31 3.90 9.97
N GLY A 166 -13.66 2.73 9.87
CA GLY A 166 -14.14 1.58 9.10
C GLY A 166 -15.57 1.15 9.45
N ALA A 167 -15.90 1.13 10.75
CA ALA A 167 -17.26 0.84 11.24
C ALA A 167 -18.27 1.91 10.81
N LEU A 168 -17.91 3.20 10.91
CA LEU A 168 -18.74 4.33 10.53
C LEU A 168 -19.04 4.31 9.03
N VAL A 169 -18.00 4.22 8.19
CA VAL A 169 -18.16 4.22 6.72
C VAL A 169 -18.92 3.00 6.22
N ALA A 170 -18.84 1.87 6.93
CA ALA A 170 -19.65 0.68 6.66
C ALA A 170 -21.15 0.89 6.95
N GLN A 171 -21.53 1.82 7.83
CA GLN A 171 -22.94 2.19 8.03
C GLN A 171 -23.39 3.27 7.03
N LEU A 172 -22.47 4.14 6.60
CA LEU A 172 -22.79 5.22 5.66
C LEU A 172 -23.03 4.75 4.24
N THR A 173 -22.49 3.60 3.84
CA THR A 173 -22.46 3.15 2.45
C THR A 173 -23.09 1.77 2.25
N GLU A 174 -23.60 1.53 1.04
CA GLU A 174 -24.27 0.26 0.67
C GLU A 174 -23.36 -0.79 0.05
N SER A 175 -22.17 -0.41 -0.41
CA SER A 175 -21.21 -1.37 -0.96
C SER A 175 -19.93 -1.37 -0.14
N ALA A 176 -19.33 -2.54 0.02
CA ALA A 176 -18.03 -2.66 0.64
C ALA A 176 -16.96 -1.92 -0.18
N GLY A 177 -17.15 -1.77 -1.49
CA GLY A 177 -16.30 -0.94 -2.35
C GLY A 177 -16.34 0.54 -1.94
N ALA A 178 -17.54 1.11 -1.78
CA ALA A 178 -17.71 2.49 -1.34
C ALA A 178 -17.19 2.72 0.09
N ALA A 179 -17.46 1.78 1.01
CA ALA A 179 -16.92 1.82 2.38
C ALA A 179 -15.39 1.89 2.39
N ARG A 180 -14.72 1.01 1.63
CA ARG A 180 -13.25 1.04 1.48
C ARG A 180 -12.79 2.35 0.89
N GLY A 181 -13.40 2.82 -0.20
CA GLY A 181 -13.00 4.07 -0.86
C GLY A 181 -13.11 5.29 0.06
N LEU A 182 -14.21 5.43 0.79
CA LEU A 182 -14.42 6.54 1.72
C LEU A 182 -13.51 6.43 2.94
N GLY A 183 -13.33 5.22 3.48
CA GLY A 183 -12.39 4.98 4.58
C GLY A 183 -10.93 5.30 4.21
N LEU A 184 -10.49 4.87 3.01
CA LEU A 184 -9.17 5.19 2.47
C LEU A 184 -9.01 6.70 2.22
N ALA A 185 -10.05 7.39 1.77
CA ALA A 185 -10.02 8.83 1.62
C ALA A 185 -9.84 9.54 2.97
N VAL A 186 -10.56 9.12 4.02
CA VAL A 186 -10.39 9.67 5.37
C VAL A 186 -8.98 9.42 5.90
N LEU A 187 -8.45 8.21 5.75
CA LEU A 187 -7.08 7.86 6.14
C LEU A 187 -6.04 8.67 5.35
N GLY A 188 -6.22 8.79 4.04
CA GLY A 188 -5.34 9.54 3.16
C GLY A 188 -5.34 11.03 3.49
N VAL A 189 -6.51 11.64 3.73
CA VAL A 189 -6.62 13.04 4.17
C VAL A 189 -5.96 13.23 5.53
N ALA A 190 -6.19 12.34 6.50
CA ALA A 190 -5.52 12.41 7.79
C ALA A 190 -3.99 12.35 7.65
N TYR A 191 -3.48 11.49 6.76
CA TYR A 191 -2.07 11.39 6.47
C TYR A 191 -1.51 12.64 5.76
N LEU A 192 -2.23 13.19 4.77
CA LEU A 192 -1.83 14.41 4.06
C LEU A 192 -1.86 15.65 4.96
N VAL A 193 -2.83 15.77 5.86
CA VAL A 193 -2.90 16.85 6.86
C VAL A 193 -1.71 16.76 7.81
N ARG A 194 -1.34 15.54 8.24
CA ARG A 194 -0.11 15.32 9.00
C ARG A 194 1.13 15.72 8.20
N LEU A 195 1.24 15.22 6.96
CA LEU A 195 2.33 15.51 6.02
C LEU A 195 2.58 17.00 5.86
N ALA A 196 1.51 17.76 5.60
CA ALA A 196 1.56 19.21 5.42
C ALA A 196 1.93 19.93 6.72
N GLY A 197 1.46 19.45 7.87
CA GLY A 197 1.80 20.03 9.17
C GLY A 197 3.26 19.81 9.56
N ASP A 198 3.79 18.62 9.30
CA ASP A 198 5.15 18.23 9.69
C ASP A 198 6.22 18.82 8.75
N ALA A 199 5.97 18.81 7.44
CA ALA A 199 6.93 19.32 6.44
C ALA A 199 6.78 20.83 6.16
N GLY A 200 5.57 21.38 6.29
CA GLY A 200 5.27 22.78 5.96
C GLY A 200 5.54 23.78 7.10
N GLY A 201 6.02 23.32 8.26
CA GLY A 201 6.23 24.17 9.44
C GLY A 201 4.93 24.68 10.09
N VAL A 202 3.77 24.19 9.65
CA VAL A 202 2.45 24.59 10.15
C VAL A 202 1.97 23.59 11.19
N GLU A 203 2.59 23.64 12.37
CA GLU A 203 2.48 22.59 13.38
C GLU A 203 1.02 22.32 13.84
N TRP A 204 0.13 23.32 13.80
CA TRP A 204 -1.27 23.15 14.21
C TRP A 204 -2.05 22.19 13.29
N LEU A 205 -1.67 22.05 12.01
CA LEU A 205 -2.27 21.07 11.09
C LEU A 205 -1.96 19.64 11.53
N SER A 206 -0.71 19.37 11.96
CA SER A 206 -0.32 18.05 12.47
C SER A 206 -1.14 17.64 13.71
N ARG A 207 -1.58 18.63 14.52
CA ARG A 207 -2.38 18.40 15.74
C ARG A 207 -3.83 18.02 15.44
N LEU A 208 -4.34 18.34 14.25
CA LEU A 208 -5.69 17.95 13.83
C LEU A 208 -5.75 16.54 13.26
N SER A 209 -4.62 16.01 12.77
CA SER A 209 -4.57 14.66 12.24
C SER A 209 -4.57 13.63 13.37
N PRO A 210 -5.45 12.60 13.34
CA PRO A 210 -5.37 11.46 14.26
C PRO A 210 -4.02 10.74 14.19
N LEU A 211 -3.39 10.68 13.01
CA LEU A 211 -2.07 10.10 12.84
C LEU A 211 -0.98 10.99 13.45
N GLY A 212 -1.10 12.31 13.30
CA GLY A 212 -0.18 13.26 13.93
C GLY A 212 -0.31 13.25 15.46
N LEU A 213 -1.53 13.19 16.00
CA LEU A 213 -1.76 13.04 17.45
C LEU A 213 -1.09 11.79 18.02
N ALA A 214 -1.15 10.65 17.31
CA ALA A 214 -0.48 9.43 17.74
C ALA A 214 1.05 9.60 17.82
N GLN A 215 1.66 10.25 16.83
CA GLN A 215 3.11 10.50 16.79
C GLN A 215 3.57 11.53 17.83
N ARG A 216 2.69 12.45 18.27
CA ARG A 216 2.97 13.47 19.30
C ARG A 216 2.99 12.95 20.73
N THR A 217 3.10 11.64 20.92
CA THR A 217 3.36 11.04 22.23
C THR A 217 4.80 11.22 22.69
N HIS A 218 5.72 11.58 21.79
CA HIS A 218 7.15 11.79 22.05
C HIS A 218 7.81 10.66 22.87
N PRO A 219 7.77 9.39 22.40
CA PRO A 219 8.40 8.28 23.11
C PRO A 219 9.90 8.52 23.35
N TYR A 220 10.42 8.15 24.52
CA TYR A 220 11.85 8.20 24.88
C TYR A 220 12.46 9.60 24.97
N THR A 221 11.63 10.61 25.20
CA THR A 221 12.07 12.00 25.42
C THR A 221 11.31 12.61 26.60
N SER A 222 10.07 13.02 26.37
CA SER A 222 9.13 13.47 27.40
C SER A 222 7.72 13.01 27.01
N GLU A 223 7.34 11.83 27.51
CA GLU A 223 6.11 11.18 27.09
C GLU A 223 4.89 12.07 27.36
N ARG A 224 4.16 12.40 26.29
CA ARG A 224 2.92 13.15 26.37
C ARG A 224 1.75 12.18 26.28
N TRP A 225 1.04 12.01 27.38
CA TRP A 225 -0.09 11.08 27.49
C TRP A 225 -1.43 11.67 27.02
N TRP A 226 -1.57 12.99 27.03
CA TRP A 226 -2.79 13.67 26.62
C TRP A 226 -3.23 13.39 25.17
N PRO A 227 -2.35 13.24 24.15
CA PRO A 227 -2.78 12.91 22.79
C PRO A 227 -3.48 11.56 22.70
N LEU A 228 -3.04 10.59 23.53
CA LEU A 228 -3.69 9.28 23.64
C LEU A 228 -5.11 9.42 24.21
N ALA A 229 -5.30 10.25 25.24
CA ALA A 229 -6.63 10.51 25.80
C ALA A 229 -7.57 11.16 24.76
N VAL A 230 -7.07 12.09 23.95
CA VAL A 230 -7.83 12.69 22.84
C VAL A 230 -8.20 11.63 21.80
N LEU A 231 -7.29 10.75 21.41
CA LEU A 231 -7.57 9.66 20.47
C LEU A 231 -8.60 8.66 21.01
N VAL A 232 -8.57 8.35 22.31
CA VAL A 232 -9.61 7.54 22.98
C VAL A 232 -10.96 8.23 22.87
N GLY A 233 -11.04 9.53 23.18
CA GLY A 233 -12.27 10.32 23.07
C GLY A 233 -12.83 10.36 21.64
N LEU A 234 -11.97 10.59 20.65
CA LEU A 234 -12.36 10.58 19.23
C LEU A 234 -12.84 9.19 18.79
N THR A 235 -12.15 8.12 19.20
CA THR A 235 -12.52 6.74 18.89
C THR A 235 -13.89 6.40 19.50
N ALA A 236 -14.13 6.80 20.76
CA ALA A 236 -15.42 6.60 21.43
C ALA A 236 -16.55 7.38 20.74
N LEU A 237 -16.30 8.64 20.34
CA LEU A 237 -17.27 9.46 19.63
C LEU A 237 -17.64 8.85 18.27
N VAL A 238 -16.65 8.49 17.45
CA VAL A 238 -16.87 7.86 16.14
C VAL A 238 -17.54 6.49 16.29
N GLY A 239 -17.16 5.71 17.30
CA GLY A 239 -17.77 4.43 17.64
C GLY A 239 -19.24 4.54 18.07
N ALA A 240 -19.58 5.56 18.86
CA ALA A 240 -20.96 5.87 19.26
C ALA A 240 -21.81 6.27 18.04
N LEU A 241 -21.28 7.11 17.16
CA LEU A 241 -21.95 7.48 15.90
C LEU A 241 -22.19 6.25 15.02
N ALA A 242 -21.16 5.41 14.81
CA ALA A 242 -21.29 4.18 14.04
C ALA A 242 -22.35 3.23 14.62
N SER A 243 -22.37 3.06 15.94
CA SER A 243 -23.33 2.20 16.63
C SER A 243 -24.76 2.76 16.56
N GLY A 244 -24.93 4.08 16.73
CA GLY A 244 -26.22 4.76 16.60
C GLY A 244 -26.80 4.66 15.19
N LEU A 245 -25.97 4.81 14.16
CA LEU A 245 -26.38 4.60 12.76
C LEU A 245 -26.73 3.13 12.49
N ALA A 246 -25.94 2.18 13.01
CA ALA A 246 -26.20 0.76 12.85
C ALA A 246 -27.52 0.30 13.50
N ALA A 247 -27.96 0.97 14.58
CA ALA A 247 -29.21 0.67 15.25
C ALA A 247 -30.45 1.18 14.49
N ARG A 248 -30.29 2.26 13.70
CA ARG A 248 -31.39 2.94 13.00
C ARG A 248 -31.55 2.52 11.54
N ARG A 249 -30.47 2.08 10.89
CA ARG A 249 -30.51 1.71 9.47
C ARG A 249 -31.10 0.31 9.27
N ASP A 250 -31.75 0.12 8.13
CA ASP A 250 -32.20 -1.19 7.67
C ASP A 250 -31.02 -2.02 7.14
N LEU A 251 -31.20 -3.35 7.14
CA LEU A 251 -30.23 -4.28 6.57
C LEU A 251 -30.13 -4.05 5.06
N GLY A 252 -28.91 -4.05 4.53
CA GLY A 252 -28.65 -3.78 3.12
C GLY A 252 -28.64 -2.29 2.78
N ALA A 253 -29.29 -1.43 3.57
CA ALA A 253 -29.30 0.02 3.35
C ALA A 253 -28.06 0.71 3.93
N GLY A 254 -27.69 1.84 3.33
CA GLY A 254 -26.71 2.80 3.82
C GLY A 254 -27.39 4.11 4.16
N VAL A 255 -26.76 4.92 5.03
CA VAL A 255 -27.35 6.21 5.44
C VAL A 255 -27.26 7.25 4.33
N LEU A 256 -26.19 7.20 3.51
CA LEU A 256 -26.04 8.12 2.39
C LEU A 256 -26.96 7.70 1.24
N PRO A 257 -27.76 8.62 0.67
CA PRO A 257 -28.69 8.29 -0.39
C PRO A 257 -27.95 7.80 -1.62
N GLN A 258 -28.45 6.70 -2.21
CA GLN A 258 -27.98 6.29 -3.52
C GLN A 258 -28.38 7.34 -4.55
N ARG A 259 -27.40 7.86 -5.28
CA ARG A 259 -27.70 8.58 -6.52
C ARG A 259 -28.14 7.54 -7.54
N LEU A 260 -29.44 7.52 -7.85
CA LEU A 260 -29.96 6.90 -9.06
C LEU A 260 -29.12 7.49 -10.20
N GLY A 261 -28.32 6.65 -10.85
CA GLY A 261 -27.46 7.11 -11.94
C GLY A 261 -28.29 7.76 -13.05
N PRO A 262 -27.64 8.35 -14.07
CA PRO A 262 -28.35 8.88 -15.23
C PRO A 262 -29.35 7.85 -15.78
N ALA A 263 -30.57 8.31 -16.12
CA ALA A 263 -31.65 7.46 -16.60
C ALA A 263 -31.28 6.70 -17.90
N THR A 264 -30.34 7.26 -18.66
CA THR A 264 -29.77 6.63 -19.85
C THR A 264 -28.27 6.40 -19.65
N ALA A 265 -27.79 5.24 -20.08
CA ALA A 265 -26.36 4.98 -20.14
C ALA A 265 -25.76 5.85 -21.25
N GLY A 266 -24.78 6.69 -20.92
CA GLY A 266 -24.03 7.46 -21.93
C GLY A 266 -23.30 6.53 -22.90
N GLY A 267 -23.01 7.00 -24.12
CA GLY A 267 -22.38 6.18 -25.18
C GLY A 267 -21.08 5.48 -24.77
N ALA A 268 -20.35 6.03 -23.79
CA ALA A 268 -19.17 5.40 -23.20
C ALA A 268 -19.45 4.07 -22.48
N LEU A 269 -20.71 3.74 -22.13
CA LEU A 269 -21.12 2.46 -21.53
C LEU A 269 -21.77 1.50 -22.54
N ALA A 270 -21.78 1.85 -23.84
CA ALA A 270 -22.37 1.02 -24.89
C ALA A 270 -21.59 -0.29 -25.17
N GLY A 271 -20.44 -0.49 -24.54
CA GLY A 271 -19.60 -1.67 -24.75
C GLY A 271 -18.77 -2.10 -23.55
N PRO A 272 -18.14 -3.29 -23.62
CA PRO A 272 -17.41 -3.90 -22.52
C PRO A 272 -16.18 -3.10 -22.07
N LEU A 273 -15.52 -2.37 -22.98
CA LEU A 273 -14.41 -1.47 -22.63
C LEU A 273 -14.87 -0.33 -21.72
N GLY A 274 -16.06 0.21 -22.01
CA GLY A 274 -16.72 1.24 -21.21
C GLY A 274 -17.04 0.81 -19.79
N LEU A 275 -17.61 -0.40 -19.68
CA LEU A 275 -17.85 -1.03 -18.39
C LEU A 275 -16.54 -1.25 -17.63
N ALA A 276 -15.51 -1.78 -18.30
CA ALA A 276 -14.20 -2.00 -17.71
C ALA A 276 -13.53 -0.70 -17.24
N TRP A 277 -13.68 0.41 -17.98
CA TRP A 277 -13.26 1.74 -17.54
C TRP A 277 -13.96 2.14 -16.24
N ARG A 278 -15.29 2.03 -16.19
CA ARG A 278 -16.07 2.39 -14.99
C ARG A 278 -15.65 1.59 -13.75
N LEU A 279 -15.31 0.32 -13.92
CA LEU A 279 -14.88 -0.57 -12.84
C LEU A 279 -13.44 -0.30 -12.37
N ASN A 280 -12.54 0.07 -13.29
CA ASN A 280 -11.11 0.27 -12.98
C ASN A 280 -10.74 1.73 -12.65
N ARG A 281 -11.49 2.73 -13.12
CA ARG A 281 -11.10 4.15 -13.03
C ARG A 281 -10.75 4.62 -11.61
N VAL A 282 -11.48 4.15 -10.59
CA VAL A 282 -11.25 4.58 -9.20
C VAL A 282 -9.96 3.96 -8.66
N ALA A 283 -9.73 2.68 -8.96
CA ALA A 283 -8.49 2.01 -8.61
C ALA A 283 -7.30 2.65 -9.34
N LEU A 284 -7.41 2.87 -10.64
CA LEU A 284 -6.37 3.52 -11.44
C LEU A 284 -6.04 4.90 -10.87
N LEU A 285 -7.05 5.74 -10.60
CA LEU A 285 -6.83 7.06 -10.01
C LEU A 285 -6.14 6.98 -8.64
N GLY A 286 -6.58 6.07 -7.77
CA GLY A 286 -5.93 5.86 -6.46
C GLY A 286 -4.46 5.47 -6.58
N TRP A 287 -4.15 4.51 -7.46
CA TRP A 287 -2.77 4.08 -7.73
C TRP A 287 -1.93 5.18 -8.38
N THR A 288 -2.49 5.96 -9.31
CA THR A 288 -1.80 7.08 -9.95
C THR A 288 -1.51 8.21 -8.97
N VAL A 289 -2.45 8.57 -8.09
CA VAL A 289 -2.23 9.58 -7.05
C VAL A 289 -1.18 9.09 -6.04
N GLY A 290 -1.26 7.83 -5.60
CA GLY A 290 -0.27 7.23 -4.72
C GLY A 290 1.13 7.21 -5.34
N ALA A 291 1.23 6.88 -6.62
CA ALA A 291 2.48 6.87 -7.38
C ALA A 291 3.04 8.28 -7.61
N ALA A 292 2.19 9.28 -7.84
CA ALA A 292 2.60 10.68 -7.91
C ALA A 292 3.18 11.14 -6.57
N ALA A 293 2.48 10.85 -5.46
CA ALA A 293 2.96 11.20 -4.12
C ALA A 293 4.29 10.52 -3.79
N LEU A 294 4.41 9.21 -4.09
CA LEU A 294 5.64 8.47 -3.90
C LEU A 294 6.77 9.03 -4.77
N GLY A 295 6.51 9.30 -6.06
CA GLY A 295 7.49 9.89 -6.96
C GLY A 295 7.99 11.25 -6.49
N ALA A 296 7.11 12.10 -5.92
CA ALA A 296 7.50 13.39 -5.35
C ALA A 296 8.45 13.23 -4.17
N VAL A 297 8.15 12.30 -3.25
CA VAL A 297 9.01 11.99 -2.09
C VAL A 297 10.35 11.42 -2.54
N LEU A 298 10.34 10.47 -3.48
CA LEU A 298 11.55 9.84 -3.99
C LEU A 298 12.45 10.83 -4.73
N GLY A 299 11.88 11.65 -5.61
CA GLY A 299 12.62 12.66 -6.36
C GLY A 299 13.16 13.76 -5.46
N GLY A 300 12.37 14.25 -4.50
CA GLY A 300 12.81 15.26 -3.54
C GLY A 300 13.89 14.76 -2.57
N ALA A 301 13.99 13.45 -2.35
CA ALA A 301 15.04 12.86 -1.51
C ALA A 301 16.35 12.55 -2.28
N ALA A 302 16.36 12.62 -3.60
CA ALA A 302 17.49 12.14 -4.41
C ALA A 302 18.75 13.02 -4.26
N GLU A 303 18.60 14.34 -4.15
CA GLU A 303 19.74 15.23 -3.90
C GLU A 303 20.33 15.06 -2.51
N ALA A 304 19.47 14.88 -1.50
CA ALA A 304 19.91 14.56 -0.14
C ALA A 304 20.68 13.23 -0.09
N ALA A 305 20.27 12.24 -0.90
CA ALA A 305 20.99 10.97 -1.01
C ALA A 305 22.36 11.12 -1.68
N GLY A 306 22.48 12.01 -2.68
CA GLY A 306 23.76 12.30 -3.33
C GLY A 306 24.73 13.05 -2.40
N SER A 307 24.25 14.12 -1.78
CA SER A 307 25.05 14.98 -0.88
C SER A 307 25.49 14.27 0.40
N ALA A 308 24.69 13.34 0.95
CA ALA A 308 25.04 12.58 2.15
C ALA A 308 26.30 11.69 1.99
N VAL A 309 26.76 11.47 0.76
CA VAL A 309 27.87 10.57 0.44
C VAL A 309 28.98 11.28 -0.33
N GLU A 310 28.81 12.58 -0.57
CA GLU A 310 29.77 13.43 -1.25
C GLU A 310 31.07 13.52 -0.43
N GLY A 311 32.21 13.19 -1.06
CA GLY A 311 33.51 13.12 -0.39
C GLY A 311 33.86 11.79 0.29
N ASN A 312 33.00 10.76 0.23
CA ASN A 312 33.31 9.44 0.79
C ASN A 312 34.00 8.52 -0.22
N GLU A 313 35.32 8.34 -0.08
CA GLU A 313 36.13 7.50 -0.98
C GLU A 313 35.71 6.01 -1.02
N ALA A 314 35.07 5.49 0.03
CA ALA A 314 34.61 4.10 0.05
C ALA A 314 33.44 3.89 -0.91
N VAL A 315 32.52 4.87 -0.98
CA VAL A 315 31.38 4.82 -1.90
C VAL A 315 31.80 5.16 -3.32
N ALA A 316 32.74 6.08 -3.51
CA ALA A 316 33.34 6.36 -4.81
C ALA A 316 33.95 5.08 -5.44
N ARG A 317 34.72 4.31 -4.67
CA ARG A 317 35.28 3.01 -5.11
C ARG A 317 34.22 1.95 -5.40
N LEU A 318 33.09 2.00 -4.69
CA LEU A 318 31.95 1.08 -4.91
C LEU A 318 31.19 1.44 -6.20
N MET A 319 31.07 2.73 -6.51
CA MET A 319 30.49 3.23 -7.76
C MET A 319 31.37 2.96 -8.99
N GLU A 320 32.70 3.08 -8.85
CA GLU A 320 33.64 2.69 -9.91
C GLU A 320 33.49 1.21 -10.27
N ARG A 321 33.32 0.33 -9.27
CA ARG A 321 33.08 -1.11 -9.48
C ARG A 321 31.72 -1.42 -10.10
N LEU A 322 30.73 -0.55 -9.93
CA LEU A 322 29.37 -0.69 -10.49
C LEU A 322 29.21 -0.04 -11.87
N GLY A 323 30.30 0.39 -12.51
CA GLY A 323 30.28 0.87 -13.90
C GLY A 323 30.39 2.38 -14.10
N GLY A 324 30.73 3.14 -13.06
CA GLY A 324 31.39 4.46 -13.14
C GLY A 324 30.66 5.63 -13.83
N SER A 325 29.46 5.44 -14.38
CA SER A 325 28.76 6.47 -15.19
C SER A 325 27.58 7.14 -14.49
N ALA A 326 27.02 6.50 -13.45
CA ALA A 326 25.85 7.00 -12.73
C ALA A 326 26.26 7.70 -11.43
N SER A 327 25.71 8.89 -11.19
CA SER A 327 25.84 9.55 -9.88
C SER A 327 25.16 8.72 -8.77
N VAL A 328 25.55 8.89 -7.51
CA VAL A 328 24.89 8.23 -6.36
C VAL A 328 23.38 8.50 -6.35
N ALA A 329 22.97 9.73 -6.69
CA ALA A 329 21.57 10.10 -6.86
C ALA A 329 20.87 9.29 -7.97
N GLU A 330 21.54 9.07 -9.11
CA GLU A 330 20.99 8.24 -10.20
C GLU A 330 20.91 6.76 -9.83
N ALA A 331 21.87 6.22 -9.08
CA ALA A 331 21.80 4.86 -8.55
C ALA A 331 20.63 4.69 -7.56
N TYR A 332 20.46 5.65 -6.64
CA TYR A 332 19.31 5.71 -5.73
C TYR A 332 17.98 5.81 -6.49
N LEU A 333 17.90 6.67 -7.50
CA LEU A 333 16.71 6.81 -8.35
C LEU A 333 16.41 5.53 -9.14
N GLY A 334 17.42 4.87 -9.68
CA GLY A 334 17.27 3.58 -10.36
C GLY A 334 16.72 2.50 -9.43
N ALA A 335 17.29 2.38 -8.23
CA ALA A 335 16.83 1.41 -7.23
C ALA A 335 15.39 1.69 -6.80
N THR A 336 15.05 2.94 -6.51
CA THR A 336 13.70 3.32 -6.04
C THR A 336 12.63 3.23 -7.14
N LEU A 337 12.98 3.50 -8.40
CA LEU A 337 12.11 3.24 -9.55
C LEU A 337 11.82 1.73 -9.71
N SER A 338 12.81 0.86 -9.48
CA SER A 338 12.59 -0.59 -9.55
C SER A 338 11.58 -1.08 -8.50
N ILE A 339 11.64 -0.54 -7.27
CA ILE A 339 10.67 -0.83 -6.20
C ILE A 339 9.29 -0.31 -6.57
N THR A 340 9.22 0.89 -7.14
CA THR A 340 7.95 1.48 -7.58
C THR A 340 7.34 0.70 -8.74
N ALA A 341 8.16 0.10 -9.60
CA ALA A 341 7.70 -0.79 -10.66
C ALA A 341 7.10 -2.10 -10.13
N LEU A 342 7.64 -2.68 -9.06
CA LEU A 342 7.01 -3.79 -8.36
C LEU A 342 5.63 -3.37 -7.80
N ALA A 343 5.51 -2.17 -7.24
CA ALA A 343 4.22 -1.64 -6.81
C ALA A 343 3.23 -1.47 -7.99
N ALA A 344 3.69 -0.97 -9.14
CA ALA A 344 2.89 -0.86 -10.37
C ALA A 344 2.43 -2.25 -10.88
N ALA A 345 3.25 -3.29 -10.74
CA ALA A 345 2.82 -4.67 -11.03
C ALA A 345 1.68 -5.13 -10.11
N GLY A 346 1.65 -4.68 -8.86
CA GLY A 346 0.51 -4.88 -7.96
C GLY A 346 -0.80 -4.34 -8.55
N TYR A 347 -0.79 -3.12 -9.11
CA TYR A 347 -1.96 -2.58 -9.84
C TYR A 347 -2.32 -3.45 -11.05
N GLY A 348 -1.33 -3.83 -11.87
CA GLY A 348 -1.57 -4.65 -13.06
C GLY A 348 -2.22 -5.99 -12.72
N ILE A 349 -1.71 -6.67 -11.69
CA ILE A 349 -2.28 -7.92 -11.16
C ILE A 349 -3.70 -7.68 -10.62
N GLN A 350 -3.91 -6.61 -9.84
CA GLN A 350 -5.23 -6.26 -9.31
C GLN A 350 -6.26 -6.04 -10.43
N ALA A 351 -5.88 -5.31 -11.49
CA ALA A 351 -6.72 -5.05 -12.65
C ALA A 351 -7.01 -6.34 -13.45
N ALA A 352 -6.02 -7.22 -13.62
CA ALA A 352 -6.22 -8.52 -14.26
C ALA A 352 -7.16 -9.42 -13.44
N LEU A 353 -6.98 -9.49 -12.13
CA LEU A 353 -7.82 -10.30 -11.24
C LEU A 353 -9.24 -9.72 -11.05
N ARG A 354 -9.52 -8.50 -11.56
CA ARG A 354 -10.89 -7.97 -11.60
C ARG A 354 -11.83 -8.90 -12.36
N MET A 355 -11.33 -9.55 -13.42
CA MET A 355 -12.08 -10.55 -14.19
C MET A 355 -12.55 -11.71 -13.30
N ARG A 356 -11.69 -12.17 -12.39
CA ARG A 356 -12.05 -13.19 -11.41
C ARG A 356 -13.11 -12.71 -10.43
N ALA A 357 -13.01 -11.47 -9.97
CA ALA A 357 -14.00 -10.88 -9.07
C ALA A 357 -15.39 -10.81 -9.73
N GLU A 358 -15.47 -10.41 -11.00
CA GLU A 358 -16.73 -10.39 -11.76
C GLU A 358 -17.31 -11.80 -11.99
N GLU A 359 -16.46 -12.79 -12.22
CA GLU A 359 -16.87 -14.20 -12.35
C GLU A 359 -17.41 -14.74 -11.01
N THR A 360 -16.67 -14.56 -9.90
CA THR A 360 -17.09 -15.06 -8.58
C THR A 360 -18.34 -14.36 -8.02
N ALA A 361 -18.64 -13.16 -8.52
CA ALA A 361 -19.82 -12.41 -8.12
C ALA A 361 -21.02 -12.67 -9.05
N GLN A 362 -20.92 -13.65 -9.97
CA GLN A 362 -21.95 -14.00 -10.96
C GLN A 362 -22.39 -12.82 -11.85
N ARG A 363 -21.54 -11.80 -11.99
CA ARG A 363 -21.80 -10.65 -12.88
C ARG A 363 -21.31 -10.86 -14.31
N ALA A 364 -20.38 -11.81 -14.50
CA ALA A 364 -19.86 -12.14 -15.82
C ALA A 364 -20.92 -12.85 -16.70
N GLU A 365 -21.75 -13.72 -16.12
CA GLU A 365 -22.72 -14.53 -16.87
C GLU A 365 -23.81 -13.69 -17.56
N PRO A 366 -24.50 -12.73 -16.90
CA PRO A 366 -25.49 -11.90 -17.56
C PRO A 366 -24.91 -11.11 -18.74
N VAL A 367 -23.67 -10.64 -18.61
CA VAL A 367 -22.99 -9.91 -19.68
C VAL A 367 -22.64 -10.83 -20.86
N LEU A 368 -22.14 -12.04 -20.58
CA LEU A 368 -21.76 -13.00 -21.62
C LEU A 368 -22.96 -13.71 -22.26
N ALA A 369 -24.15 -13.64 -21.64
CA ALA A 369 -25.41 -14.06 -22.23
C ALA A 369 -25.95 -13.07 -23.28
N THR A 370 -25.44 -11.84 -23.32
CA THR A 370 -25.73 -10.86 -24.38
C THR A 370 -24.87 -11.08 -25.62
N GLY A 371 -24.95 -10.18 -26.62
CA GLY A 371 -24.10 -10.22 -27.83
C GLY A 371 -22.60 -9.95 -27.61
N VAL A 372 -22.10 -9.93 -26.37
CA VAL A 372 -20.68 -9.68 -26.06
C VAL A 372 -19.91 -11.00 -26.07
N SER A 373 -18.95 -11.13 -26.98
CA SER A 373 -18.08 -12.30 -27.02
C SER A 373 -17.12 -12.34 -25.81
N ARG A 374 -16.76 -13.56 -25.36
CA ARG A 374 -15.79 -13.80 -24.27
C ARG A 374 -14.48 -13.04 -24.48
N SER A 375 -13.96 -13.04 -25.71
CA SER A 375 -12.72 -12.34 -26.06
C SER A 375 -12.86 -10.83 -25.91
N ARG A 376 -13.97 -10.25 -26.37
CA ARG A 376 -14.20 -8.80 -26.29
C ARG A 376 -14.35 -8.35 -24.83
N TRP A 377 -14.99 -9.16 -24.00
CA TRP A 377 -15.07 -8.93 -22.55
C TRP A 377 -13.71 -8.99 -21.85
N LEU A 378 -12.90 -10.02 -22.16
CA LEU A 378 -11.57 -10.19 -21.57
C LEU A 378 -10.61 -9.06 -22.00
N LEU A 379 -10.58 -8.74 -23.30
CA LEU A 379 -9.73 -7.67 -23.84
C LEU A 379 -10.08 -6.29 -23.25
N GLY A 380 -11.36 -6.05 -22.95
CA GLY A 380 -11.81 -4.83 -22.28
C GLY A 380 -11.18 -4.65 -20.90
N HIS A 381 -11.00 -5.73 -20.14
CA HIS A 381 -10.32 -5.70 -18.83
C HIS A 381 -8.79 -5.71 -18.97
N LEU A 382 -8.26 -6.49 -19.91
CA LEU A 382 -6.82 -6.59 -20.16
C LEU A 382 -6.21 -5.24 -20.56
N ALA A 383 -6.95 -4.40 -21.29
CA ALA A 383 -6.52 -3.03 -21.60
C ALA A 383 -6.13 -2.26 -20.33
N PHE A 384 -6.89 -2.37 -19.24
CA PHE A 384 -6.58 -1.71 -17.97
C PHE A 384 -5.42 -2.35 -17.22
N ALA A 385 -5.29 -3.67 -17.32
CA ALA A 385 -4.19 -4.41 -16.70
C ALA A 385 -2.84 -4.12 -17.38
N LEU A 386 -2.82 -3.76 -18.66
CA LEU A 386 -1.61 -3.41 -19.41
C LEU A 386 -1.33 -1.89 -19.43
N LEU A 387 -2.33 -1.07 -19.77
CA LEU A 387 -2.14 0.39 -19.91
C LEU A 387 -2.09 1.09 -18.55
N GLY A 388 -2.83 0.61 -17.55
CA GLY A 388 -2.85 1.26 -16.24
C GLY A 388 -1.51 1.20 -15.49
N PRO A 389 -0.76 0.08 -15.40
CA PRO A 389 0.57 0.12 -14.77
C PRO A 389 1.56 1.00 -15.57
N ALA A 390 1.44 1.07 -16.90
CA ALA A 390 2.23 1.99 -17.71
C ALA A 390 1.91 3.45 -17.36
N ALA A 391 0.64 3.81 -17.21
CA ALA A 391 0.24 5.15 -16.78
C ALA A 391 0.75 5.48 -15.36
N VAL A 392 0.70 4.52 -14.44
CA VAL A 392 1.26 4.66 -13.08
C VAL A 392 2.77 4.92 -13.12
N LEU A 393 3.51 4.18 -13.95
CA LEU A 393 4.95 4.36 -14.12
C LEU A 393 5.32 5.68 -14.82
N VAL A 394 4.55 6.11 -15.82
CA VAL A 394 4.72 7.43 -16.46
C VAL A 394 4.57 8.52 -15.40
N VAL A 395 3.49 8.50 -14.62
CA VAL A 395 3.28 9.50 -13.57
C VAL A 395 4.37 9.45 -12.51
N THR A 396 4.81 8.26 -12.11
CA THR A 396 5.95 8.11 -11.19
C THR A 396 7.20 8.80 -11.76
N GLY A 397 7.59 8.47 -12.99
CA GLY A 397 8.80 9.01 -13.61
C GLY A 397 8.71 10.52 -13.86
N LEU A 398 7.55 11.02 -14.28
CA LEU A 398 7.29 12.45 -14.46
C LEU A 398 7.44 13.22 -13.15
N VAL A 399 6.78 12.76 -12.08
CA VAL A 399 6.79 13.47 -10.80
C VAL A 399 8.14 13.35 -10.10
N THR A 400 8.78 12.18 -10.17
CA THR A 400 10.15 11.99 -9.67
C THR A 400 11.13 12.89 -10.41
N GLY A 401 11.03 12.93 -11.74
CA GLY A 401 11.88 13.78 -12.57
C GLY A 401 11.65 15.27 -12.38
N LEU A 402 10.40 15.68 -12.12
CA LEU A 402 10.08 17.05 -11.78
C LEU A 402 10.66 17.42 -10.41
N ALA A 403 10.43 16.60 -9.38
CA ALA A 403 10.90 16.87 -8.02
C ALA A 403 12.42 16.92 -7.94
N TYR A 404 13.12 15.95 -8.55
CA TYR A 404 14.58 15.95 -8.58
C TYR A 404 15.14 17.06 -9.50
N GLY A 405 14.55 17.25 -10.68
CA GLY A 405 14.98 18.29 -11.61
C GLY A 405 14.82 19.70 -11.04
N LEU A 406 13.79 19.95 -10.23
CA LEU A 406 13.62 21.22 -9.52
C LEU A 406 14.69 21.44 -8.45
N SER A 407 15.13 20.37 -7.79
CA SER A 407 16.11 20.46 -6.70
C SER A 407 17.51 20.81 -7.22
N ILE A 408 17.91 20.21 -8.35
CA ILE A 408 19.22 20.46 -8.98
C ILE A 408 19.20 21.51 -10.12
N GLY A 409 18.05 22.13 -10.40
CA GLY A 409 17.90 23.13 -11.47
C GLY A 409 17.91 22.59 -12.92
N ASP A 410 17.68 21.29 -13.14
CA ASP A 410 17.63 20.64 -14.46
C ASP A 410 16.33 19.85 -14.67
N VAL A 411 15.19 20.54 -14.82
CA VAL A 411 13.90 19.88 -15.08
C VAL A 411 13.86 19.26 -16.48
N ALA A 412 14.37 19.98 -17.48
CA ALA A 412 14.28 19.60 -18.88
C ALA A 412 15.05 18.31 -19.20
N GLY A 413 16.23 18.10 -18.60
CA GLY A 413 17.01 16.88 -18.76
C GLY A 413 16.50 15.70 -17.93
N ARG A 414 16.01 15.97 -16.70
CA ARG A 414 15.64 14.91 -15.75
C ARG A 414 14.27 14.31 -15.97
N VAL A 415 13.28 15.08 -16.37
CA VAL A 415 11.90 14.58 -16.59
C VAL A 415 11.86 13.49 -17.67
N PRO A 416 12.38 13.70 -18.90
CA PRO A 416 12.35 12.66 -19.93
C PRO A 416 13.19 11.44 -19.56
N ARG A 417 14.36 11.66 -18.95
CA ARG A 417 15.29 10.57 -18.57
C ARG A 417 14.69 9.65 -17.50
N LEU A 418 14.10 10.21 -16.45
CA LEU A 418 13.46 9.43 -15.39
C LEU A 418 12.13 8.81 -15.82
N THR A 419 11.38 9.48 -16.69
CA THR A 419 10.19 8.87 -17.32
C THR A 419 10.56 7.69 -18.20
N GLY A 420 11.62 7.82 -19.01
CA GLY A 420 12.15 6.71 -19.82
C GLY A 420 12.66 5.55 -18.97
N ALA A 421 13.37 5.85 -17.87
CA ALA A 421 13.82 4.84 -16.92
C ALA A 421 12.64 4.10 -16.26
N ALA A 422 11.60 4.81 -15.83
CA ALA A 422 10.39 4.20 -15.28
C ALA A 422 9.67 3.32 -16.33
N LEU A 423 9.57 3.79 -17.57
CA LEU A 423 8.93 3.06 -18.67
C LEU A 423 9.68 1.78 -19.08
N ALA A 424 10.98 1.70 -18.87
CA ALA A 424 11.74 0.50 -19.17
C ALA A 424 11.32 -0.71 -18.31
N HIS A 425 10.69 -0.48 -17.15
CA HIS A 425 10.13 -1.55 -16.32
C HIS A 425 8.77 -2.08 -16.81
N VAL A 426 8.10 -1.39 -17.75
CA VAL A 426 6.75 -1.78 -18.23
C VAL A 426 6.70 -3.24 -18.75
N PRO A 427 7.65 -3.71 -19.57
CA PRO A 427 7.65 -5.10 -20.02
C PRO A 427 7.75 -6.12 -18.87
N ALA A 428 8.57 -5.85 -17.85
CA ALA A 428 8.68 -6.72 -16.68
C ALA A 428 7.37 -6.78 -15.88
N VAL A 429 6.70 -5.64 -15.73
CA VAL A 429 5.36 -5.56 -15.12
C VAL A 429 4.35 -6.38 -15.91
N TRP A 430 4.35 -6.26 -17.25
CA TRP A 430 3.45 -7.01 -18.11
C TRP A 430 3.64 -8.52 -18.05
N VAL A 431 4.84 -9.02 -17.75
CA VAL A 431 5.04 -10.46 -17.52
C VAL A 431 4.20 -10.94 -16.34
N LEU A 432 4.23 -10.23 -15.21
CA LEU A 432 3.41 -10.59 -14.04
C LEU A 432 1.90 -10.45 -14.31
N VAL A 433 1.50 -9.45 -15.10
CA VAL A 433 0.11 -9.34 -15.58
C VAL A 433 -0.26 -10.54 -16.45
N GLY A 434 0.62 -10.94 -17.39
CA GLY A 434 0.45 -12.12 -18.22
C GLY A 434 0.32 -13.41 -17.41
N VAL A 435 1.12 -13.57 -16.35
CA VAL A 435 0.99 -14.68 -15.39
C VAL A 435 -0.38 -14.66 -14.73
N ALA A 436 -0.85 -13.51 -14.23
CA ALA A 436 -2.17 -13.40 -13.62
C ALA A 436 -3.31 -13.73 -14.59
N VAL A 437 -3.20 -13.30 -15.86
CA VAL A 437 -4.16 -13.59 -16.93
C VAL A 437 -4.15 -15.07 -17.31
N LEU A 438 -2.97 -15.69 -17.40
CA LEU A 438 -2.81 -17.12 -17.66
C LEU A 438 -3.44 -17.95 -16.54
N LEU A 439 -3.12 -17.64 -15.29
CA LEU A 439 -3.68 -18.29 -14.11
C LEU A 439 -5.19 -18.08 -14.04
N PHE A 440 -5.67 -16.88 -14.33
CA PHE A 440 -7.11 -16.63 -14.44
C PHE A 440 -7.75 -17.52 -15.49
N GLY A 441 -7.15 -17.69 -16.68
CA GLY A 441 -7.68 -18.53 -17.75
C GLY A 441 -7.69 -20.03 -17.43
N LEU A 442 -6.59 -20.56 -16.88
CA LEU A 442 -6.39 -21.99 -16.63
C LEU A 442 -6.94 -22.46 -15.27
N LEU A 443 -6.60 -21.76 -14.19
CA LEU A 443 -6.82 -22.21 -12.80
C LEU A 443 -7.42 -21.06 -11.95
N PRO A 444 -8.66 -20.63 -12.23
CA PRO A 444 -9.25 -19.42 -11.64
C PRO A 444 -9.40 -19.49 -10.11
N ARG A 445 -9.43 -20.69 -9.51
CA ARG A 445 -9.54 -20.87 -8.06
C ARG A 445 -8.30 -20.40 -7.30
N VAL A 446 -7.12 -20.62 -7.86
CA VAL A 446 -5.83 -20.29 -7.22
C VAL A 446 -5.20 -19.02 -7.77
N SER A 447 -5.75 -18.46 -8.86
CA SER A 447 -5.18 -17.31 -9.58
C SER A 447 -4.86 -16.12 -8.68
N VAL A 448 -5.74 -15.80 -7.73
CA VAL A 448 -5.53 -14.70 -6.78
C VAL A 448 -4.30 -14.98 -5.90
N GLY A 449 -4.24 -16.14 -5.25
CA GLY A 449 -3.14 -16.46 -4.33
C GLY A 449 -1.80 -16.55 -5.05
N VAL A 450 -1.75 -17.25 -6.18
CA VAL A 450 -0.50 -17.50 -6.91
C VAL A 450 0.02 -16.23 -7.59
N ALA A 451 -0.84 -15.37 -8.14
CA ALA A 451 -0.39 -14.11 -8.74
C ALA A 451 0.24 -13.15 -7.71
N TRP A 452 -0.38 -13.02 -6.53
CA TRP A 452 0.20 -12.22 -5.43
C TRP A 452 1.45 -12.86 -4.85
N ALA A 453 1.51 -14.19 -4.75
CA ALA A 453 2.71 -14.91 -4.33
C ALA A 453 3.87 -14.70 -5.32
N ALA A 454 3.60 -14.70 -6.63
CA ALA A 454 4.60 -14.39 -7.65
C ALA A 454 5.16 -12.96 -7.49
N LEU A 455 4.29 -11.96 -7.24
CA LEU A 455 4.74 -10.60 -6.95
C LEU A 455 5.60 -10.55 -5.68
N ALA A 456 5.17 -11.20 -4.61
CA ALA A 456 5.92 -11.27 -3.36
C ALA A 456 7.28 -11.96 -3.56
N ALA A 457 7.34 -13.04 -4.33
CA ALA A 457 8.58 -13.72 -4.68
C ALA A 457 9.52 -12.79 -5.46
N CYS A 458 9.03 -12.05 -6.46
CA CYS A 458 9.85 -11.07 -7.19
C CYS A 458 10.38 -9.97 -6.28
N LEU A 459 9.58 -9.49 -5.33
CA LEU A 459 10.01 -8.50 -4.33
C LEU A 459 11.11 -9.08 -3.43
N LEU A 460 10.92 -10.29 -2.91
CA LEU A 460 11.90 -10.96 -2.04
C LEU A 460 13.21 -11.25 -2.80
N LEU A 461 13.14 -11.77 -4.02
CA LEU A 461 14.32 -12.00 -4.86
C LEU A 461 15.05 -10.70 -5.17
N GLY A 462 14.33 -9.61 -5.46
CA GLY A 462 14.93 -8.32 -5.76
C GLY A 462 15.60 -7.65 -4.55
N GLN A 463 15.04 -7.80 -3.34
CA GLN A 463 15.55 -7.12 -2.14
C GLN A 463 16.53 -7.95 -1.33
N LEU A 464 16.29 -9.26 -1.23
CA LEU A 464 17.06 -10.18 -0.40
C LEU A 464 17.97 -11.09 -1.21
N GLY A 465 17.76 -11.22 -2.52
CA GLY A 465 18.49 -12.20 -3.33
C GLY A 465 20.01 -12.00 -3.30
N ALA A 466 20.47 -10.76 -3.39
CA ALA A 466 21.89 -10.44 -3.27
C ALA A 466 22.40 -10.60 -1.82
N VAL A 467 21.58 -10.25 -0.82
CA VAL A 467 21.93 -10.36 0.61
C VAL A 467 22.05 -11.82 1.06
N LEU A 468 21.20 -12.69 0.50
CA LEU A 468 21.19 -14.13 0.77
C LEU A 468 22.12 -14.91 -0.15
N GLU A 469 22.91 -14.22 -0.98
CA GLU A 469 23.84 -14.82 -1.95
C GLU A 469 23.19 -15.91 -2.82
N LEU A 470 21.93 -15.69 -3.24
CA LEU A 470 21.21 -16.66 -4.06
C LEU A 470 21.87 -16.80 -5.43
N SER A 471 21.91 -18.03 -5.96
CA SER A 471 22.44 -18.30 -7.29
C SER A 471 21.66 -17.56 -8.38
N GLN A 472 22.36 -17.10 -9.42
CA GLN A 472 21.80 -16.24 -10.47
C GLN A 472 20.53 -16.80 -11.14
N TRP A 473 20.42 -18.12 -11.33
CA TRP A 473 19.22 -18.71 -11.93
C TRP A 473 17.94 -18.44 -11.12
N LEU A 474 18.04 -18.36 -9.79
CA LEU A 474 16.92 -18.00 -8.90
C LEU A 474 16.54 -16.53 -9.05
N LEU A 475 17.53 -15.65 -9.20
CA LEU A 475 17.30 -14.22 -9.42
C LEU A 475 16.67 -13.99 -10.80
N ASP A 476 17.11 -14.73 -11.80
CA ASP A 476 16.61 -14.68 -13.18
C ASP A 476 15.16 -15.19 -13.33
N LEU A 477 14.56 -15.83 -12.31
CA LEU A 477 13.11 -16.06 -12.30
C LEU A 477 12.32 -14.75 -12.25
N SER A 478 12.88 -13.69 -11.66
CA SER A 478 12.22 -12.39 -11.59
C SER A 478 12.33 -11.67 -12.93
N PRO A 479 11.21 -11.24 -13.56
CA PRO A 479 11.29 -10.46 -14.80
C PRO A 479 11.97 -9.10 -14.58
N PHE A 480 12.09 -8.65 -13.33
CA PHE A 480 12.72 -7.37 -12.99
C PHE A 480 14.25 -7.41 -13.09
N THR A 481 14.90 -8.58 -12.93
CA THR A 481 16.36 -8.69 -13.11
C THR A 481 16.80 -8.49 -14.56
N HIS A 482 15.88 -8.75 -15.49
CA HIS A 482 16.09 -8.56 -16.92
C HIS A 482 15.82 -7.13 -17.37
N THR A 483 15.41 -6.23 -16.48
CA THR A 483 15.18 -4.82 -16.86
C THR A 483 16.54 -4.12 -17.04
N PRO A 484 16.80 -3.46 -18.19
CA PRO A 484 18.04 -2.72 -18.38
C PRO A 484 18.16 -1.55 -17.41
N GLN A 485 19.39 -1.30 -16.94
CA GLN A 485 19.70 -0.09 -16.17
C GLN A 485 19.80 1.13 -17.10
N VAL A 486 18.68 1.83 -17.26
CA VAL A 486 18.54 2.96 -18.22
C VAL A 486 19.33 4.19 -17.81
N LEU A 487 19.58 4.38 -16.51
CA LEU A 487 20.28 5.58 -16.03
C LEU A 487 21.80 5.50 -16.19
N GLY A 488 22.39 4.30 -16.34
CA GLY A 488 23.84 4.08 -16.38
C GLY A 488 24.45 3.90 -17.78
N GLY A 489 23.68 3.95 -18.88
CA GLY A 489 24.25 3.74 -20.20
C GLY A 489 23.24 3.43 -21.32
N PRO A 490 23.73 2.98 -22.51
CA PRO A 490 22.87 2.66 -23.63
C PRO A 490 21.90 1.52 -23.28
N VAL A 491 20.63 1.70 -23.63
CA VAL A 491 19.56 0.76 -23.30
C VAL A 491 19.58 -0.41 -24.29
N PRO A 492 19.92 -1.65 -23.88
CA PRO A 492 19.81 -2.81 -24.76
C PRO A 492 18.33 -3.08 -25.06
N ARG A 493 17.99 -3.21 -26.35
CA ARG A 493 16.61 -3.44 -26.81
C ARG A 493 16.17 -4.88 -26.60
N THR A 494 17.10 -5.83 -26.65
CA THR A 494 16.87 -7.27 -26.56
C THR A 494 16.05 -7.69 -25.33
N PRO A 495 16.41 -7.32 -24.09
CA PRO A 495 15.64 -7.72 -22.91
C PRO A 495 14.21 -7.16 -22.92
N LEU A 496 14.02 -5.91 -23.35
CA LEU A 496 12.70 -5.29 -23.42
C LEU A 496 11.78 -6.01 -24.42
N LEU A 497 12.31 -6.40 -25.58
CA LEU A 497 11.58 -7.16 -26.58
C LEU A 497 11.25 -8.58 -26.08
N ALA A 498 12.20 -9.25 -25.43
CA ALA A 498 11.99 -10.59 -24.88
C ALA A 498 10.93 -10.62 -23.77
N LEU A 499 10.97 -9.66 -22.84
CA LEU A 499 9.95 -9.52 -21.80
C LEU A 499 8.57 -9.22 -22.39
N THR A 500 8.51 -8.32 -23.38
CA THR A 500 7.25 -7.97 -24.05
C THR A 500 6.66 -9.18 -24.80
N ALA A 501 7.50 -9.94 -25.51
CA ALA A 501 7.08 -11.16 -26.20
C ALA A 501 6.58 -12.23 -25.21
N THR A 502 7.27 -12.39 -24.07
CA THR A 502 6.86 -13.31 -23.00
C THR A 502 5.50 -12.90 -22.41
N ALA A 503 5.32 -11.61 -22.09
CA ALA A 503 4.05 -11.10 -21.59
C ALA A 503 2.90 -11.29 -22.60
N ALA A 504 3.16 -11.07 -23.90
CA ALA A 504 2.20 -11.30 -24.96
C ALA A 504 1.83 -12.79 -25.08
N ALA A 505 2.81 -13.69 -25.03
CA ALA A 505 2.59 -15.14 -25.08
C ALA A 505 1.74 -15.63 -23.88
N LEU A 506 2.07 -15.20 -22.66
CA LEU A 506 1.32 -15.54 -21.45
C LEU A 506 -0.13 -15.02 -21.52
N SER A 507 -0.31 -13.77 -21.93
CA SER A 507 -1.64 -13.16 -22.07
C SER A 507 -2.48 -13.84 -23.15
N ALA A 508 -1.88 -14.18 -24.29
CA ALA A 508 -2.54 -14.91 -25.37
C ALA A 508 -2.94 -16.33 -24.94
N ALA A 509 -2.05 -17.05 -24.25
CA ALA A 509 -2.34 -18.36 -23.69
C ALA A 509 -3.49 -18.30 -22.66
N GLY A 510 -3.51 -17.30 -21.79
CA GLY A 510 -4.60 -17.07 -20.85
C GLY A 510 -5.94 -16.78 -21.52
N LEU A 511 -5.94 -15.96 -22.57
CA LEU A 511 -7.13 -15.70 -23.40
C LEU A 511 -7.64 -16.97 -24.09
N LEU A 512 -6.75 -17.76 -24.69
CA LEU A 512 -7.11 -19.02 -25.33
C LEU A 512 -7.66 -20.04 -24.33
N ALA A 513 -7.05 -20.15 -23.15
CA ALA A 513 -7.54 -21.00 -22.07
C ALA A 513 -8.94 -20.58 -21.61
N PHE A 514 -9.17 -19.28 -21.40
CA PHE A 514 -10.48 -18.76 -20.99
C PHE A 514 -11.57 -19.01 -22.05
N ARG A 515 -11.22 -18.94 -23.35
CA ARG A 515 -12.17 -19.25 -24.42
C ARG A 515 -12.67 -20.69 -24.38
N ARG A 516 -11.80 -21.63 -24.00
CA ARG A 516 -12.10 -23.07 -23.93
C ARG A 516 -12.72 -23.49 -22.59
N ARG A 517 -12.56 -22.69 -21.54
CA ARG A 517 -13.10 -23.01 -20.21
C ARG A 517 -14.59 -22.75 -20.14
N ASP A 518 -15.34 -23.65 -19.49
CA ASP A 518 -16.71 -23.38 -19.10
C ASP A 518 -16.76 -22.34 -17.97
N LEU A 519 -17.76 -21.47 -18.01
CA LEU A 519 -18.04 -20.57 -16.89
C LEU A 519 -18.70 -21.44 -15.79
N PRO A 520 -18.13 -21.49 -14.58
CA PRO A 520 -18.68 -22.32 -13.51
C PRO A 520 -20.06 -21.78 -13.10
N ARG A 521 -21.04 -22.68 -12.97
CA ARG A 521 -22.35 -22.42 -12.33
C ARG A 521 -22.21 -22.07 -10.85
#